data_AF-A0A7X1YEJ7-F1
#
_entry.id   AF-A0A7X1YEJ7-F1
#
_cell.length_a   1.000
_cell.length_b   1.000
_cell.length_c   1.000
_cell.angle_alpha   90.00
_cell.angle_beta   90.00
_cell.angle_gamma   90.00
#
_symmetry.space_group_name_H-M   'P 1'
#
loop_
_entity.id
_entity.type
_entity.pdbx_description
1 polymer ?
#
loop_
_entity_poly.entity_id
_entity_poly.type
_entity_poly.pdbx_seq_one_letter_code
_entity_poly.pdbx_strand_id
1 'polypeptide(L)'
;IISVLILGVVNILYLIFTLRIAAQRLHDLNFSAWMLLLLLVPIANVILGIMALVMPGTPGSNRFGAPPPPNSKSVKIVGTILIFIYCVCIAG
;
A
#
# COMPACT_ATOMS: atom_id res chain seq x y z
N ILE A 1 3.01 -0.72 -30.80
CA ILE A 1 2.95 0.69 -30.37
C ILE A 1 1.74 0.94 -29.47
N ILE A 2 0.51 0.72 -29.93
CA ILE A 2 -0.71 0.92 -29.11
C ILE A 2 -0.68 0.10 -27.81
N SER A 3 -0.33 -1.19 -27.86
CA SER A 3 -0.19 -2.05 -26.68
C SER A 3 0.84 -1.51 -25.68
N VAL A 4 1.97 -0.99 -26.16
CA VAL A 4 3.02 -0.40 -25.32
C VAL A 4 2.53 0.86 -24.62
N LEU A 5 1.76 1.71 -25.31
CA LEU A 5 1.17 2.91 -24.72
C LEU A 5 0.15 2.56 -23.62
N ILE A 6 -0.71 1.57 -23.88
CA ILE A 6 -1.69 1.08 -22.89
C ILE A 6 -0.97 0.54 -21.64
N LEU A 7 0.04 -0.32 -21.83
CA LEU A 7 0.83 -0.86 -20.73
C LEU A 7 1.55 0.24 -19.95
N GLY A 8 2.08 1.26 -20.63
CA GLY A 8 2.71 2.41 -19.99
C GLY A 8 1.75 3.15 -19.06
N VAL A 9 0.54 3.47 -19.55
CA VAL A 9 -0.48 4.14 -18.73
C VAL A 9 -0.89 3.30 -17.53
N VAL A 10 -1.15 2.00 -17.73
CA VAL A 10 -1.52 1.09 -16.64
C VAL A 10 -0.44 1.03 -15.57
N ASN A 11 0.83 0.94 -15.95
CA ASN A 11 1.95 0.91 -15.00
C ASN A 11 2.10 2.22 -14.22
N ILE A 12 1.90 3.38 -14.87
CA ILE A 12 1.94 4.68 -14.19
C ILE A 12 0.82 4.79 -13.17
N LEU A 13 -0.41 4.41 -13.54
CA LEU A 13 -1.54 4.40 -12.61
C LEU A 13 -1.28 3.46 -11.43
N TYR A 14 -0.82 2.24 -11.71
CA TYR A 14 -0.45 1.27 -10.70
C TYR A 14 0.61 1.82 -9.73
N LEU A 15 1.64 2.49 -10.25
CA LEU A 15 2.69 3.12 -9.44
C LEU A 15 2.11 4.20 -8.53
N ILE A 16 1.26 5.09 -9.06
CA ILE A 16 0.62 6.16 -8.27
C ILE A 16 -0.21 5.56 -7.13
N PHE A 17 -1.06 4.56 -7.41
CA PHE A 17 -1.88 3.91 -6.37
C PHE A 17 -1.01 3.21 -5.32
N THR A 18 0.04 2.52 -5.76
CA THR A 18 0.99 1.85 -4.85
C THR A 18 1.67 2.85 -3.92
N LEU A 19 2.19 3.96 -4.45
CA LEU A 19 2.82 5.01 -3.65
C LEU A 19 1.83 5.65 -2.67
N ARG A 20 0.57 5.85 -3.06
CA ARG A 20 -0.47 6.40 -2.18
C ARG A 20 -0.80 5.48 -1.03
N ILE A 21 -0.96 4.18 -1.29
CA ILE A 21 -1.21 3.17 -0.25
C ILE A 21 -0.02 3.08 0.71
N ALA A 22 1.21 3.04 0.18
CA ALA A 22 2.41 2.97 1.00
C ALA A 22 2.62 4.24 1.85
N ALA A 23 2.33 5.43 1.30
CA ALA A 23 2.36 6.69 2.03
C ALA A 23 1.32 6.71 3.17
N GLN A 24 0.09 6.24 2.91
CA GLN A 24 -0.93 6.10 3.94
C GLN A 24 -0.46 5.14 5.05
N ARG A 25 0.14 4.01 4.68
CA ARG A 25 0.67 3.05 5.64
C ARG A 25 1.74 3.66 6.55
N LEU A 26 2.62 4.50 6.01
CA LEU A 26 3.62 5.24 6.79
C LEU A 26 2.97 6.28 7.71
N HIS A 27 1.96 6.99 7.22
CA HIS A 27 1.21 7.94 8.03
C HIS A 27 0.49 7.25 9.19
N ASP A 28 -0.05 6.04 8.99
CA ASP A 28 -0.65 5.24 10.06
C ASP A 28 0.38 4.87 11.16
N LEU A 29 1.64 4.70 10.79
CA LEU A 29 2.78 4.53 11.71
C LEU A 29 3.33 5.85 12.26
N ASN A 30 2.66 6.97 11.98
CA ASN A 30 3.09 8.32 12.31
C ASN A 30 4.46 8.69 11.72
N PHE A 31 4.89 8.08 10.60
CA PHE A 31 6.09 8.42 9.83
C PHE A 31 5.75 9.32 8.63
N SER A 32 6.74 10.05 8.09
CA SER A 32 6.53 10.89 6.90
C SER A 32 6.53 10.04 5.62
N ALA A 33 5.68 10.36 4.64
CA ALA A 33 5.69 9.72 3.32
C ALA A 33 7.05 9.82 2.59
N TRP A 34 7.90 10.79 2.94
CA TRP A 34 9.26 10.90 2.41
C TRP A 34 10.13 9.67 2.72
N MET A 35 9.80 8.86 3.73
CA MET A 35 10.48 7.58 3.98
C MET A 35 10.37 6.60 2.81
N LEU A 36 9.41 6.75 1.90
CA LEU A 36 9.35 5.94 0.67
C LEU A 36 10.60 6.10 -0.21
N LEU A 37 11.36 7.20 -0.09
CA LEU A 37 12.65 7.33 -0.79
C LEU A 37 13.67 6.27 -0.34
N LEU A 38 13.53 5.71 0.87
CA LEU A 38 14.38 4.63 1.34
C LEU A 38 14.16 3.32 0.56
N LEU A 39 13.06 3.19 -0.19
CA LEU A 39 12.85 2.05 -1.10
C LEU A 39 13.94 1.99 -2.19
N LEU A 40 14.60 3.11 -2.50
CA LEU A 40 15.71 3.18 -3.45
C LEU A 40 17.04 2.66 -2.87
N VAL A 41 17.12 2.49 -1.55
CA VAL A 41 18.33 2.02 -0.86
C VAL A 41 18.11 0.55 -0.45
N PRO A 42 18.88 -0.42 -0.96
CA PRO A 42 18.56 -1.85 -0.82
C PRO A 42 18.30 -2.32 0.61
N ILE A 43 19.17 -1.98 1.56
CA ILE A 43 19.04 -2.41 2.96
C ILE A 43 17.90 -1.65 3.66
N ALA A 44 17.80 -0.34 3.46
CA ALA A 44 16.76 0.48 4.08
C ALA A 44 15.36 0.11 3.57
N ASN A 45 15.25 -0.27 2.29
CA ASN A 45 14.02 -0.80 1.70
C ASN A 45 13.51 -2.04 2.46
N VAL A 46 14.38 -3.02 2.71
CA VAL A 46 14.01 -4.24 3.45
C VAL A 46 13.56 -3.91 4.87
N ILE A 47 14.30 -3.06 5.58
CA ILE A 47 13.95 -2.65 6.94
C ILE A 47 12.59 -1.93 6.95
N LEU A 48 12.39 -0.97 6.05
CA LEU A 48 11.13 -0.23 5.93
C LEU A 48 9.96 -1.16 5.57
N GLY A 49 10.17 -2.11 4.67
CA GLY A 49 9.18 -3.10 4.25
C GLY A 49 8.76 -4.00 5.40
N ILE A 50 9.71 -4.58 6.13
CA ILE A 50 9.43 -5.41 7.30
C ILE A 50 8.68 -4.59 8.36
N MET A 51 9.15 -3.38 8.66
CA MET A 51 8.48 -2.48 9.60
C MET A 51 7.04 -2.19 9.19
N ALA A 52 6.79 -1.88 7.91
CA ALA A 52 5.46 -1.62 7.39
C ALA A 52 4.54 -2.85 7.44
N LEU A 53 5.08 -4.07 7.39
CA LEU A 53 4.32 -5.31 7.48
C LEU A 53 3.96 -5.69 8.92
N VAL A 54 4.89 -5.54 9.86
CA VAL A 54 4.73 -6.10 11.22
C VAL A 54 4.35 -5.09 12.29
N MET A 55 4.68 -3.81 12.10
CA MET A 55 4.46 -2.80 13.14
C MET A 55 2.98 -2.42 13.22
N PRO A 56 2.35 -2.44 14.41
CA PRO A 56 0.97 -1.96 14.54
C PRO A 56 0.87 -0.46 14.23
N GLY A 57 -0.29 -0.03 13.73
CA GLY A 57 -0.59 1.40 13.56
C GLY A 57 -0.60 2.15 14.89
N THR A 58 -0.42 3.47 14.84
CA THR A 58 -0.46 4.34 16.02
C THR A 58 -1.88 4.35 16.61
N PRO A 59 -2.05 4.11 17.93
CA PRO A 59 -3.38 4.16 18.54
C PRO A 59 -3.90 5.61 18.62
N GLY A 60 -5.16 5.81 18.26
CA GLY A 60 -5.81 7.13 18.31
C GLY A 60 -5.50 8.00 17.09
N SER A 61 -5.61 9.33 17.27
CA SER A 61 -5.30 10.31 16.22
C SER A 61 -3.78 10.45 16.06
N ASN A 62 -3.30 10.49 14.81
CA ASN A 62 -1.90 10.77 14.49
C ASN A 62 -1.75 12.19 13.90
N ARG A 63 -0.51 12.60 13.58
CA ARG A 63 -0.23 13.93 12.99
C ARG A 63 -0.80 14.14 11.58
N PHE A 64 -1.33 13.09 10.97
CA PHE A 64 -1.90 13.08 9.63
C PHE A 64 -3.43 12.98 9.63
N GLY A 65 -4.06 12.84 10.80
CA GLY A 65 -5.51 12.87 10.94
C GLY A 65 -6.07 11.91 11.98
N ALA A 66 -7.39 11.90 12.07
CA ALA A 66 -8.15 10.93 12.85
C ALA A 66 -8.09 9.53 12.20
N PRO A 67 -8.23 8.45 12.98
CA PRO A 67 -8.30 7.10 12.42
C PRO A 67 -9.50 6.96 11.48
N PRO A 68 -9.37 6.18 10.39
CA PRO A 68 -10.48 5.95 9.48
C PRO A 68 -11.64 5.24 10.18
N PRO A 69 -12.89 5.46 9.73
CA PRO A 69 -14.04 4.75 10.28
C PRO A 69 -13.90 3.24 10.02
N PRO A 70 -14.53 2.39 10.86
CA PRO A 70 -14.49 0.95 10.67
C PRO A 70 -14.98 0.54 9.27
N ASN A 71 -14.22 -0.36 8.61
CA ASN A 71 -14.60 -0.89 7.31
C ASN A 71 -15.98 -1.55 7.35
N SER A 72 -16.83 -1.21 6.38
CA SER A 72 -18.16 -1.81 6.23
C SER A 72 -18.07 -3.30 5.87
N LYS A 73 -19.17 -4.03 6.09
CA LYS A 73 -19.24 -5.48 5.75
C LYS A 73 -18.93 -5.73 4.27
N SER A 74 -19.41 -4.86 3.37
CA SER A 74 -19.14 -4.98 1.93
C SER A 74 -17.67 -4.81 1.59
N VAL A 75 -16.98 -3.84 2.20
CA VAL A 75 -15.53 -3.63 2.00
C VAL A 75 -14.74 -4.86 2.44
N LYS A 76 -15.11 -5.47 3.57
CA LYS A 76 -14.46 -6.71 4.03
C LYS A 76 -14.67 -7.87 3.07
N ILE A 77 -15.90 -8.08 2.59
CA ILE A 77 -16.22 -9.16 1.63
C ILE A 77 -15.45 -8.97 0.33
N VAL A 78 -15.53 -7.77 -0.26
CA VAL A 78 -14.84 -7.46 -1.51
C VAL A 78 -13.33 -7.61 -1.34
N GLY A 79 -12.75 -7.08 -0.25
CA GLY A 79 -11.33 -7.23 0.05
C GLY A 79 -10.89 -8.68 0.12
N THR A 80 -11.63 -9.54 0.83
CA THR A 80 -11.31 -10.97 0.92
C THR A 80 -11.41 -11.68 -0.43
N ILE A 81 -12.43 -11.38 -1.24
CA ILE A 81 -12.57 -11.93 -2.60
C ILE A 81 -11.38 -11.54 -3.47
N LEU A 82 -10.98 -10.27 -3.44
CA LEU A 82 -9.85 -9.77 -4.23
C LEU A 82 -8.53 -10.44 -3.83
N ILE A 83 -8.30 -10.63 -2.52
CA ILE A 83 -7.12 -11.35 -2.02
C ILE A 83 -7.13 -12.80 -2.51
N PHE A 84 -8.27 -13.49 -2.42
CA PHE A 84 -8.39 -14.87 -2.89
C PHE A 84 -8.11 -15.00 -4.40
N ILE A 85 -8.69 -14.13 -5.22
CA ILE A 85 -8.45 -14.10 -6.68
C ILE A 85 -6.95 -13.88 -6.96
N TYR A 86 -6.33 -12.90 -6.29
CA TYR A 86 -4.90 -12.63 -6.44
C TYR A 86 -4.04 -13.86 -6.11
N CYS A 87 -4.34 -14.57 -5.02
CA CYS A 87 -3.64 -15.81 -4.66
C CYS A 87 -3.80 -16.91 -5.72
N VAL A 88 -5.00 -17.11 -6.26
CA VAL A 88 -5.24 -18.10 -7.33
C VAL A 88 -4.46 -17.76 -8.60
N CYS A 89 -4.44 -16.49 -9.01
CA CYS A 89 -3.73 -16.04 -10.21
C CYS A 89 -2.20 -16.17 -10.12
N ILE A 90 -1.62 -16.23 -8.92
CA ILE A 90 -0.17 -16.44 -8.73
C ILE A 90 0.17 -17.92 -8.62
N ALA A 91 -0.76 -18.73 -8.10
CA ALA A 91 -0.55 -20.16 -7.86
C ALA A 91 -0.82 -21.04 -9.10
N GLY A 92 -1.67 -20.59 -10.02
CA GLY A 92 -1.95 -21.25 -11.30
C GLY A 92 -1.15 -20.64 -12.44
#